data_AF-A0A954PUA0-F1
#
_entry.id   AF-A0A954PUA0-F1
#
_cell.length_a   1.000
_cell.length_b   1.000
_cell.length_c   1.000
_cell.angle_alpha   90.00
_cell.angle_beta   90.00
_cell.angle_gamma   90.00
#
_symmetry.space_group_name_H-M   'P 1'
#
loop_
_entity.id
_entity.type
_entity.pdbx_description
1 polymer ?
#
loop_
_entity_poly.entity_id
_entity_poly.type
_entity_poly.pdbx_seq_one_letter_code
_entity_poly.pdbx_strand_id
1 'polypeptide(L)'
;MNLIGVDFLERTLETDGFYFKVILNESGAYFFPYTTEHRDATQPGLCYKDDSMGNALAATINPGRIDVRFHRSFSDARVSSIVDQLFGHPDGRLLSDFTVTYQGRTIRNS
;
A
#
# COMPACT_ATOMS: atom_id res chain seq x y z
N MET A 1 9.61 -4.29 7.34
CA MET A 1 8.41 -4.98 6.81
C MET A 1 8.81 -5.93 5.69
N ASN A 2 8.04 -6.99 5.45
CA ASN A 2 8.23 -7.94 4.34
C ASN A 2 7.43 -7.51 3.09
N LEU A 3 8.05 -7.44 1.92
CA LEU A 3 7.36 -7.06 0.68
C LEU A 3 7.08 -8.28 -0.20
N ILE A 4 5.83 -8.44 -0.61
CA ILE A 4 5.34 -9.55 -1.43
C ILE A 4 4.85 -8.97 -2.76
N GLY A 5 5.20 -9.62 -3.88
CA GLY A 5 4.86 -9.13 -5.21
C GLY A 5 5.80 -8.04 -5.73
N VAL A 6 7.06 -8.03 -5.27
CA VAL A 6 8.08 -7.06 -5.72
C VAL A 6 8.33 -7.16 -7.23
N ASP A 7 8.49 -8.37 -7.78
CA ASP A 7 8.63 -8.56 -9.24
C ASP A 7 7.43 -7.99 -10.03
N PHE A 8 6.24 -8.05 -9.45
CA PHE A 8 5.03 -7.46 -10.04
C PHE A 8 5.08 -5.93 -9.97
N LEU A 9 5.46 -5.38 -8.81
CA LEU A 9 5.65 -3.94 -8.62
C LEU A 9 6.63 -3.38 -9.66
N GLU A 10 7.83 -3.94 -9.76
CA GLU A 10 8.89 -3.47 -10.66
C GLU A 10 8.41 -3.40 -12.12
N ARG A 11 7.87 -4.51 -12.63
CA ARG A 11 7.37 -4.59 -14.02
C ARG A 11 6.20 -3.66 -14.27
N THR A 12 5.34 -3.46 -13.27
CA THR A 12 4.15 -2.62 -13.42
C THR A 12 4.54 -1.13 -13.46
N LEU A 13 5.57 -0.72 -12.71
CA LEU A 13 6.07 0.66 -12.74
C LEU A 13 6.70 1.06 -14.08
N GLU A 14 7.16 0.09 -14.88
CA GLU A 14 7.66 0.33 -16.24
C GLU A 14 6.53 0.57 -17.26
N THR A 15 5.26 0.37 -16.88
CA THR A 15 4.11 0.52 -17.77
C THR A 15 3.51 1.93 -17.63
N ASP A 16 3.34 2.63 -18.76
CA ASP A 16 2.65 3.92 -18.78
C ASP A 16 1.22 3.82 -18.23
N GLY A 17 0.86 4.74 -17.34
CA GLY A 17 -0.48 4.82 -16.78
C GLY A 17 -0.86 3.65 -15.87
N PHE A 18 0.11 3.00 -15.24
CA PHE A 18 -0.13 1.84 -14.38
C PHE A 18 -1.22 2.09 -13.31
N TYR A 19 -1.91 1.01 -12.95
CA TYR A 19 -2.85 1.02 -11.85
C TYR A 19 -2.88 -0.34 -11.18
N PHE A 20 -2.56 -0.37 -9.89
CA PHE A 20 -2.52 -1.60 -9.11
C PHE A 20 -2.89 -1.33 -7.64
N LYS A 21 -2.97 -2.39 -6.86
CA LYS A 21 -3.44 -2.36 -5.47
C LYS A 21 -2.36 -2.89 -4.54
N VAL A 22 -2.45 -2.50 -3.27
CA VAL A 22 -1.62 -3.02 -2.20
C VAL A 22 -2.46 -3.20 -0.94
N ILE A 23 -2.16 -4.23 -0.15
CA ILE A 23 -2.51 -4.27 1.27
C ILE A 23 -1.26 -4.18 2.11
N LEU A 24 -1.31 -3.48 3.24
CA LEU A 24 -0.11 -3.25 4.06
C LEU A 24 -0.42 -3.03 5.54
N ASN A 25 0.51 -3.46 6.38
CA ASN A 25 0.60 -3.12 7.81
C ASN A 25 2.08 -3.03 8.22
N GLU A 26 2.38 -3.00 9.52
CA GLU A 26 3.75 -2.93 10.03
C GLU A 26 4.60 -4.15 9.65
N SER A 27 3.96 -5.30 9.48
CA SER A 27 4.65 -6.57 9.21
C SER A 27 5.00 -6.73 7.74
N GLY A 28 4.19 -6.19 6.83
CA GLY A 28 4.43 -6.35 5.39
C GLY A 28 3.53 -5.54 4.48
N ALA A 29 3.83 -5.62 3.18
CA ALA A 29 2.95 -5.16 2.11
C ALA A 29 2.87 -6.21 1.00
N TYR A 30 1.70 -6.33 0.37
CA TYR A 30 1.47 -7.22 -0.75
C TYR A 30 0.91 -6.43 -1.94
N PHE A 31 1.67 -6.38 -3.03
CA PHE A 31 1.32 -5.71 -4.27
C PHE A 31 0.67 -6.69 -5.25
N PHE A 32 -0.43 -6.28 -5.86
CA PHE A 32 -1.21 -7.15 -6.74
C PHE A 32 -2.01 -6.37 -7.81
N PRO A 33 -2.42 -7.03 -8.91
CA PRO A 33 -3.17 -6.40 -9.99
C PRO A 33 -4.47 -5.75 -9.52
N TYR A 34 -4.90 -4.68 -10.21
CA TYR A 34 -6.15 -4.00 -9.88
C TYR A 34 -7.39 -4.88 -10.01
N THR A 35 -7.31 -5.98 -10.78
CA THR A 35 -8.40 -6.95 -10.97
C THR A 35 -8.66 -7.83 -9.76
N THR A 36 -7.72 -7.90 -8.81
CA THR A 36 -7.90 -8.61 -7.54
C THR A 36 -8.53 -7.66 -6.52
N GLU A 37 -9.56 -8.12 -5.80
CA GLU A 37 -10.14 -7.35 -4.70
C GLU A 37 -9.25 -7.42 -3.45
N HIS A 38 -9.17 -6.33 -2.68
CA HIS A 38 -8.32 -6.27 -1.48
C HIS A 38 -8.67 -7.38 -0.46
N ARG A 39 -9.94 -7.77 -0.38
CA ARG A 39 -10.42 -8.85 0.50
C ARG A 39 -9.86 -10.23 0.13
N ASP A 40 -9.58 -10.44 -1.16
CA ASP A 40 -9.12 -11.71 -1.71
C ASP A 40 -7.58 -11.79 -1.70
N ALA A 41 -6.90 -10.64 -1.61
CA ALA A 41 -5.45 -10.53 -1.57
C ALA A 41 -4.86 -10.82 -0.17
N THR A 42 -5.28 -11.90 0.49
CA THR A 42 -4.78 -12.27 1.82
C THR A 42 -3.40 -12.94 1.75
N GLN A 43 -2.48 -12.54 2.63
CA GLN A 43 -1.20 -13.20 2.85
C GLN A 43 -1.03 -13.55 4.34
N PRO A 44 -0.15 -14.49 4.72
CA PRO A 44 0.16 -14.72 6.13
C PRO A 44 0.54 -13.42 6.85
N GLY A 45 -0.25 -13.02 7.86
CA GLY A 45 -0.05 -11.77 8.60
C GLY A 45 -0.63 -10.50 7.96
N LEU A 46 -1.16 -10.57 6.74
CA LEU A 46 -1.80 -9.46 6.03
C LEU A 46 -3.21 -9.86 5.57
N CYS A 47 -4.22 -9.40 6.31
CA CYS A 47 -5.62 -9.67 6.01
C CYS A 47 -6.40 -8.36 6.04
N TYR A 48 -6.77 -7.88 4.85
CA TYR A 48 -7.77 -6.85 4.72
C TYR A 48 -9.17 -7.49 4.79
N LYS A 49 -10.06 -6.88 5.58
CA LYS A 49 -11.48 -7.22 5.60
C LYS A 49 -12.28 -5.94 5.53
N ASP A 50 -13.47 -6.04 4.94
CA ASP A 50 -14.43 -4.94 4.91
C ASP A 50 -14.75 -4.43 6.31
N ASP A 51 -15.31 -3.22 6.38
CA ASP A 51 -15.72 -2.55 7.62
C ASP A 51 -14.58 -2.37 8.64
N SER A 52 -13.33 -2.30 8.14
CA SER A 52 -12.13 -2.17 8.97
C SER A 52 -12.02 -3.27 10.03
N MET A 53 -12.38 -4.51 9.66
CA MET A 53 -12.28 -5.70 10.51
C MET A 53 -10.95 -6.44 10.34
N GLY A 54 -10.14 -6.04 9.36
CA GLY A 54 -8.85 -6.64 9.05
C GLY A 54 -7.71 -6.08 9.90
N ASN A 55 -6.51 -6.61 9.68
CA ASN A 55 -5.27 -6.11 10.27
C ASN A 55 -4.36 -5.42 9.23
N ALA A 56 -4.89 -5.10 8.04
CA ALA A 56 -4.16 -4.46 6.96
C ALA A 56 -4.96 -3.28 6.39
N LEU A 57 -4.23 -2.23 6.00
CA LEU A 57 -4.73 -1.14 5.18
C LEU A 57 -4.89 -1.62 3.74
N ALA A 58 -5.84 -1.02 3.02
CA ALA A 58 -5.97 -1.18 1.58
C ALA A 58 -5.57 0.13 0.90
N ALA A 59 -4.80 0.06 -0.17
CA ALA A 59 -4.49 1.22 -1.00
C ALA A 59 -4.50 0.89 -2.49
N THR A 60 -4.65 1.94 -3.29
CA THR A 60 -4.47 1.91 -4.74
C THR A 60 -3.24 2.73 -5.11
N ILE A 61 -2.55 2.34 -6.17
CA ILE A 61 -1.33 2.96 -6.64
C ILE A 61 -1.49 3.30 -8.12
N ASN A 62 -1.22 4.56 -8.44
CA ASN A 62 -1.18 5.13 -9.79
C ASN A 62 0.04 6.06 -9.91
N PRO A 63 0.39 6.57 -11.10
CA PRO A 63 1.60 7.38 -11.28
C PRO A 63 1.67 8.54 -10.29
N GLY A 64 2.72 8.54 -9.46
CA GLY A 64 3.01 9.57 -8.46
C GLY A 64 2.12 9.56 -7.22
N ARG A 65 1.23 8.58 -7.03
CA ARG A 65 0.25 8.62 -5.93
C ARG A 65 -0.08 7.25 -5.34
N ILE A 66 -0.20 7.23 -4.01
CA ILE A 66 -0.72 6.11 -3.22
C ILE A 66 -1.93 6.61 -2.43
N ASP A 67 -3.11 6.05 -2.72
CA ASP A 67 -4.35 6.41 -2.04
C ASP A 67 -4.73 5.33 -1.03
N VAL A 68 -4.49 5.60 0.25
CA VAL A 68 -4.78 4.69 1.35
C VAL A 68 -6.23 4.88 1.80
N ARG A 69 -7.00 3.79 1.79
CA ARG A 69 -8.38 3.76 2.27
C ARG A 69 -8.42 3.90 3.79
N PHE A 70 -9.44 4.61 4.27
CA PHE A 70 -9.71 4.72 5.71
C PHE A 70 -9.80 3.36 6.39
N HIS A 71 -9.17 3.24 7.56
CA HIS A 71 -9.33 2.07 8.41
C HIS A 71 -9.39 2.51 9.88
N ARG A 72 -10.49 2.20 10.59
CA ARG A 72 -10.75 2.74 11.95
C ARG A 72 -9.66 2.42 12.99
N SER A 73 -8.98 1.28 12.83
CA SER A 73 -7.89 0.85 13.71
C SER A 73 -6.51 1.46 13.37
N PHE A 74 -6.42 2.32 12.35
CA PHE A 74 -5.17 2.95 11.94
C PHE A 74 -5.28 4.47 12.03
N SER A 75 -4.60 5.04 13.01
CA SER A 75 -4.44 6.50 13.13
C SER A 75 -3.51 7.05 12.06
N ASP A 76 -3.60 8.34 11.76
CA ASP A 76 -2.72 9.00 10.78
C ASP A 76 -1.23 8.78 11.08
N ALA A 77 -0.84 8.85 12.36
CA ALA A 77 0.54 8.59 12.79
C ALA A 77 0.96 7.14 12.51
N ARG A 78 0.05 6.18 12.71
CA ARG A 78 0.30 4.76 12.44
C ARG A 78 0.43 4.51 10.93
N VAL A 79 -0.45 5.09 10.12
CA VAL A 79 -0.34 5.00 8.66
C VAL A 79 0.97 5.62 8.18
N SER A 80 1.33 6.81 8.68
CA SER A 80 2.59 7.47 8.32
C SER A 80 3.79 6.60 8.66
N SER A 81 3.84 6.00 9.84
CA SER A 81 4.93 5.09 10.21
C SER A 81 5.00 3.85 9.31
N ILE A 82 3.86 3.30 8.88
CA ILE A 82 3.83 2.16 7.95
C ILE A 82 4.38 2.58 6.58
N VAL A 83 3.99 3.75 6.09
CA VAL A 83 4.48 4.31 4.82
C VAL A 83 5.99 4.59 4.89
N ASP A 84 6.48 5.15 6.00
CA ASP A 84 7.90 5.41 6.20
C ASP A 84 8.72 4.10 6.18
N GLN A 85 8.19 3.03 6.79
CA GLN A 85 8.81 1.71 6.74
C GLN A 85 8.79 1.11 5.33
N LEU A 86 7.72 1.34 4.56
CA LEU A 86 7.64 0.91 3.17
C LEU A 86 8.72 1.60 2.34
N PHE A 87 8.80 2.93 2.38
CA PHE A 87 9.78 3.70 1.60
C PHE A 87 11.22 3.49 2.08
N GLY A 88 11.41 3.13 3.35
CA GLY A 88 12.72 2.75 3.90
C GLY A 88 13.22 1.39 3.41
N HIS A 89 12.33 0.50 2.94
CA HIS A 89 12.69 -0.81 2.42
C HIS A 89 13.37 -0.69 1.05
N PRO A 90 14.45 -1.46 0.74
CA PRO A 90 15.14 -1.39 -0.55
C PRO A 90 14.20 -1.41 -1.76
N ASP A 91 13.31 -2.39 -1.86
CA ASP A 91 12.37 -2.49 -3.00
C ASP A 91 11.20 -1.50 -2.90
N GLY A 92 10.90 -0.99 -1.70
CA GLY A 92 9.86 0.02 -1.49
C GLY A 92 10.32 1.44 -1.84
N ARG A 93 11.63 1.67 -2.01
CA ARG A 93 12.17 2.95 -2.50
C ARG A 93 11.70 3.32 -3.89
N LEU A 94 11.29 2.34 -4.71
CA LEU A 94 10.67 2.59 -6.01
C LEU A 94 9.42 3.48 -5.92
N LEU A 95 8.80 3.55 -4.74
CA LEU A 95 7.62 4.33 -4.45
C LEU A 95 7.93 5.61 -3.66
N SER A 96 9.19 5.89 -3.31
CA SER A 96 9.54 6.99 -2.38
C SER A 96 9.12 8.37 -2.87
N ASP A 97 9.00 8.52 -4.19
CA ASP A 97 8.67 9.77 -4.85
C ASP A 97 7.16 9.93 -5.07
N PHE A 98 6.34 9.07 -4.44
CA PHE A 98 4.89 9.11 -4.59
C PHE A 98 4.27 9.89 -3.43
N THR A 99 3.28 10.71 -3.75
CA THR A 99 2.45 11.37 -2.75
C THR A 99 1.50 10.34 -2.13
N VAL A 100 1.45 10.29 -0.80
CA VAL A 100 0.55 9.37 -0.08
C VAL A 100 -0.59 10.14 0.55
N THR A 101 -1.82 9.73 0.25
CA THR A 101 -3.03 10.28 0.88
C THR A 101 -3.70 9.25 1.78
N TYR A 102 -4.29 9.72 2.87
CA TYR A 102 -5.11 8.95 3.79
C TYR A 102 -6.31 9.80 4.22
N GLN A 103 -7.53 9.27 4.08
CA GLN A 103 -8.77 10.01 4.35
C GLN A 103 -8.87 11.33 3.56
N GLY A 104 -8.41 11.33 2.30
CA GLY A 104 -8.38 12.51 1.45
C GLY A 104 -7.36 13.58 1.84
N ARG A 105 -6.54 13.32 2.86
CA ARG A 105 -5.47 14.23 3.32
C ARG A 105 -4.13 13.66 2.92
N THR A 106 -3.24 14.52 2.42
CA THR A 106 -1.84 14.15 2.22
C THR A 106 -1.20 13.88 3.58
N ILE A 107 -0.64 12.68 3.75
CA ILE A 107 0.14 12.31 4.94
C ILE A 107 1.64 12.27 4.65
N ARG A 108 2.01 12.18 3.37
CA ARG A 108 3.40 12.27 2.91
C ARG A 108 3.45 12.83 1.50
N ASN A 109 4.38 13.76 1.28
CA ASN A 109 4.77 14.25 -0.05
C ASN A 109 6.12 13.66 -0.43
N SER A 110 6.37 13.62 -1.73
CA SER A 110 7.70 13.40 -2.31
C SER A 110 8.54 14.67 -2.34
#